data_AF-A0A133UP88-F1
#
_entry.id   AF-A0A133UP88-F1
#
_cell.length_a   1.000
_cell.length_b   1.000
_cell.length_c   1.000
_cell.angle_alpha   90.00
_cell.angle_beta   90.00
_cell.angle_gamma   90.00
#
_symmetry.space_group_name_H-M   'P 1'
#
loop_
_entity.id
_entity.type
_entity.pdbx_description
1 polymer ?
#
loop_
_entity_poly.entity_id
_entity_poly.type
_entity_poly.pdbx_seq_one_letter_code
_entity_poly.pdbx_strand_id
1 'polypeptide(L)'
;MIAAVYLGLQYYKKDEFDKRYAAVLAAASGVLLFLSVVNSLPGVLYNVPSSMSPSLRLVSMIIGGAIAALVGGGITLAVAGSGKRLSKKVLDFDAVDGVLRTKGIRRRIRYSAFRGFCLAFILLGIATLFYLVGSEFFGVWMPEESPYLRAVPTYVPALMALTTGGTAAIAEETVFRLFSIPLLKHYLKHTVLAVVLSSLIWGLGHTTYVVLPWYTRIIEVTILGIILGWAFLRYDLVTVISAHFSMNAVLIGAPMLLAGTTWLKLNGVISIIIASLPVLISATLSAYEKYGTPPDPDPRALDAFQSGAPKTRRSRES
;
A
#
# COMPACT_ATOMS: atom_id res chain seq x y z
N MET A 1 7.86 -12.86 -10.84
CA MET A 1 7.82 -13.80 -9.70
C MET A 1 9.08 -14.66 -9.62
N ILE A 2 9.33 -15.57 -10.57
CA ILE A 2 10.48 -16.50 -10.54
C ILE A 2 11.81 -15.75 -10.35
N ALA A 3 12.04 -14.67 -11.10
CA ALA A 3 13.24 -13.84 -10.95
C ALA A 3 13.41 -13.25 -9.54
N ALA A 4 12.32 -12.83 -8.90
CA ALA A 4 12.35 -12.25 -7.55
C ALA A 4 12.72 -13.31 -6.49
N VAL A 5 12.16 -14.52 -6.62
CA VAL A 5 12.50 -15.64 -5.74
C VAL A 5 13.96 -16.06 -5.94
N TYR A 6 14.39 -16.22 -7.20
CA TYR A 6 15.77 -16.58 -7.52
C TYR A 6 16.78 -15.56 -6.97
N LEU A 7 16.57 -14.26 -7.26
CA LEU A 7 17.44 -13.19 -6.75
C LEU A 7 17.37 -13.08 -5.23
N GLY A 8 16.18 -13.26 -4.64
CA GLY A 8 15.99 -13.29 -3.20
C GLY A 8 16.83 -14.36 -2.52
N LEU A 9 16.81 -15.58 -3.04
CA LEU A 9 17.65 -16.69 -2.55
C LEU A 9 19.14 -16.40 -2.70
N GLN A 10 19.56 -15.81 -3.83
CA GLN A 10 20.95 -15.42 -4.06
C GLN A 10 21.42 -14.36 -3.06
N TYR A 11 20.62 -13.32 -2.82
CA TYR A 11 20.95 -12.30 -1.83
C TYR A 11 20.90 -12.83 -0.40
N TYR A 12 19.98 -13.76 -0.10
CA TYR A 12 19.91 -14.41 1.20
C TYR A 12 21.18 -15.20 1.51
N LYS A 13 21.69 -15.96 0.54
CA LYS A 13 22.96 -16.70 0.66
C LYS A 13 24.18 -15.80 0.88
N LYS A 14 24.11 -14.54 0.44
CA LYS A 14 25.19 -13.55 0.58
C LYS A 14 25.01 -12.60 1.77
N ASP A 15 24.01 -12.83 2.62
CA ASP A 15 23.60 -11.94 3.71
C ASP A 15 23.29 -10.49 3.28
N GLU A 16 22.88 -10.31 2.03
CA GLU A 16 22.50 -9.01 1.45
C GLU A 16 20.97 -8.79 1.42
N PHE A 17 20.20 -9.77 1.88
CA PHE A 17 18.74 -9.73 1.91
C PHE A 17 18.24 -9.05 3.18
N ASP A 18 17.53 -7.93 3.03
CA ASP A 18 16.95 -7.22 4.17
C ASP A 18 15.70 -7.92 4.69
N LYS A 19 15.91 -8.83 5.64
CA LYS A 19 14.86 -9.67 6.26
C LYS A 19 13.81 -8.81 6.99
N ARG A 20 14.22 -7.73 7.66
CA ARG A 20 13.30 -6.88 8.44
C ARG A 20 12.36 -6.13 7.52
N TYR A 21 12.91 -5.49 6.49
CA TYR A 21 12.12 -4.77 5.50
C TYR A 21 11.13 -5.69 4.77
N ALA A 22 11.60 -6.85 4.32
CA ALA A 22 10.78 -7.84 3.64
C ALA A 22 9.67 -8.38 4.55
N ALA A 23 9.99 -8.69 5.81
CA ALA A 23 9.02 -9.19 6.78
C ALA A 23 7.92 -8.17 7.11
N VAL A 24 8.23 -6.88 7.22
CA VAL A 24 7.22 -5.84 7.48
C VAL A 24 6.19 -5.75 6.35
N LEU A 25 6.63 -5.69 5.10
CA LEU A 25 5.71 -5.62 3.95
C LEU A 25 4.93 -6.94 3.79
N ALA A 26 5.59 -8.07 3.99
CA ALA A 26 4.95 -9.39 3.94
C ALA A 26 3.88 -9.55 5.04
N ALA A 27 4.17 -9.13 6.27
CA ALA A 27 3.23 -9.17 7.37
C ALA A 27 2.04 -8.22 7.13
N ALA A 28 2.31 -7.00 6.67
CA ALA A 28 1.25 -6.05 6.32
C ALA A 28 0.31 -6.63 5.23
N SER A 29 0.87 -7.16 4.14
CA SER A 29 0.08 -7.80 3.08
C SER A 29 -0.64 -9.05 3.57
N GLY A 30 -0.01 -9.89 4.38
CA GLY A 30 -0.59 -11.13 4.90
C GLY A 30 -1.75 -10.88 5.85
N VAL A 31 -1.64 -9.88 6.73
CA VAL A 31 -2.73 -9.45 7.62
C VAL A 31 -3.90 -8.91 6.80
N LEU A 32 -3.65 -8.05 5.80
CA LEU A 32 -4.72 -7.52 4.95
C LEU A 32 -5.42 -8.63 4.14
N LEU A 33 -4.67 -9.61 3.63
CA LEU A 33 -5.22 -10.78 2.94
C LEU A 33 -6.08 -11.64 3.86
N PHE A 34 -5.59 -11.93 5.08
CA PHE A 34 -6.35 -12.70 6.06
C PHE A 34 -7.65 -11.99 6.42
N LEU A 35 -7.59 -10.68 6.72
CA LEU A 35 -8.77 -9.85 6.98
C LEU A 35 -9.72 -9.79 5.78
N SER A 36 -9.20 -9.79 4.55
CA SER A 36 -10.02 -9.84 3.34
C SER A 36 -10.84 -11.13 3.26
N VAL A 37 -10.23 -12.27 3.59
CA VAL A 37 -10.93 -13.57 3.60
C VAL A 37 -11.97 -13.61 4.71
N VAL A 38 -11.64 -13.06 5.90
CA VAL A 38 -12.61 -12.92 6.99
C VAL A 38 -13.80 -12.06 6.59
N ASN A 39 -13.56 -10.91 5.96
CA ASN A 39 -14.62 -10.01 5.52
C ASN A 39 -15.50 -10.62 4.42
N SER A 40 -14.93 -11.45 3.56
CA SER A 40 -15.62 -12.10 2.42
C SER A 40 -16.42 -13.33 2.82
N LEU A 41 -16.48 -13.67 4.12
CA LEU A 41 -17.13 -14.89 4.59
C LEU A 41 -18.60 -15.02 4.18
N PRO A 42 -19.46 -13.97 4.22
CA PRO A 42 -20.84 -14.12 3.76
C PRO A 42 -20.94 -14.61 2.31
N GLY A 43 -20.12 -14.05 1.41
CA GLY A 43 -20.05 -14.47 0.01
C GLY A 43 -19.43 -15.85 -0.19
N VAL A 44 -18.42 -16.21 0.59
CA VAL A 44 -17.84 -17.56 0.55
C VAL A 44 -18.89 -18.59 0.98
N LEU A 45 -19.57 -18.37 2.11
CA LEU A 45 -20.59 -19.27 2.64
C LEU A 45 -21.79 -19.45 1.70
N TYR A 46 -22.13 -18.42 0.92
CA TYR A 46 -23.17 -18.51 -0.10
C TYR A 46 -22.80 -19.51 -1.22
N ASN A 47 -21.53 -19.58 -1.58
CA ASN A 47 -21.03 -20.45 -2.65
C ASN A 47 -20.66 -21.87 -2.17
N VAL A 48 -20.64 -22.13 -0.86
CA VAL A 48 -20.41 -23.49 -0.35
C VAL A 48 -21.72 -24.27 -0.35
N PRO A 49 -21.76 -25.52 -0.85
CA PRO A 49 -22.96 -26.35 -0.78
C PRO A 49 -23.57 -26.38 0.62
N SER A 50 -24.89 -26.17 0.71
CA SER A 50 -25.63 -26.20 1.97
C SER A 50 -25.61 -27.57 2.66
N SER A 51 -25.16 -28.62 1.96
CA SER A 51 -24.92 -29.96 2.48
C SER A 51 -23.69 -30.07 3.40
N MET A 52 -22.78 -29.09 3.40
CA MET A 52 -21.62 -29.08 4.31
C MET A 52 -22.00 -28.62 5.72
N SER A 53 -21.47 -29.32 6.72
CA SER A 53 -21.63 -28.91 8.12
C SER A 53 -21.07 -27.49 8.35
N PRO A 54 -21.66 -26.69 9.26
CA PRO A 54 -21.15 -25.35 9.58
C PRO A 54 -19.68 -25.34 10.03
N SER A 55 -19.23 -26.39 10.74
CA SER A 55 -17.85 -26.53 11.18
C SER A 55 -16.87 -26.74 10.01
N LEU A 56 -17.23 -27.58 9.03
CA LEU A 56 -16.40 -27.79 7.84
C LEU A 56 -16.27 -26.52 7.00
N ARG A 57 -17.36 -25.73 6.89
CA ARG A 57 -17.35 -24.42 6.23
C ARG A 57 -16.38 -23.45 6.91
N LEU A 58 -16.43 -23.34 8.24
CA LEU A 58 -15.51 -22.49 9.01
C LEU A 58 -14.05 -22.94 8.88
N VAL A 59 -13.78 -24.26 8.95
CA VAL A 59 -12.42 -24.80 8.81
C VAL A 59 -11.86 -24.53 7.42
N SER A 60 -12.65 -24.75 6.36
CA SER A 60 -12.22 -24.48 4.98
C SER A 60 -11.84 -23.01 4.76
N MET A 61 -12.55 -22.09 5.41
CA MET A 61 -12.26 -20.66 5.36
C MET A 61 -10.96 -20.30 6.10
N ILE A 62 -10.75 -20.82 7.31
CA ILE A 62 -9.51 -20.55 8.07
C ILE A 62 -8.30 -21.07 7.30
N ILE A 63 -8.40 -22.28 6.74
CA ILE A 63 -7.35 -22.88 5.91
C ILE A 63 -7.13 -22.04 4.65
N GLY A 64 -8.18 -21.69 3.92
CA GLY A 64 -8.08 -20.86 2.71
C GLY A 64 -7.46 -19.49 2.98
N GLY A 65 -7.87 -18.83 4.08
CA GLY A 65 -7.30 -17.56 4.52
C GLY A 65 -5.84 -17.66 4.93
N ALA A 66 -5.47 -18.71 5.66
CA ALA A 66 -4.08 -18.98 6.01
C ALA A 66 -3.22 -19.24 4.76
N ILE A 67 -3.71 -20.04 3.82
CA ILE A 67 -3.02 -20.29 2.55
C ILE A 67 -2.85 -18.99 1.76
N ALA A 68 -3.91 -18.19 1.61
CA ALA A 68 -3.85 -16.90 0.91
C ALA A 68 -2.83 -15.95 1.55
N ALA A 69 -2.85 -15.83 2.88
CA ALA A 69 -1.91 -14.99 3.62
C ALA A 69 -0.46 -15.50 3.50
N LEU A 70 -0.24 -16.82 3.56
CA LEU A 70 1.09 -17.43 3.42
C LEU A 70 1.65 -17.26 2.00
N VAL A 71 0.84 -17.52 0.97
CA VAL A 71 1.25 -17.40 -0.43
C VAL A 71 1.48 -15.94 -0.79
N GLY A 72 0.51 -15.05 -0.53
CA GLY A 72 0.62 -13.63 -0.84
C GLY A 72 1.70 -12.93 -0.02
N GLY A 73 1.80 -13.24 1.27
CA GLY A 73 2.86 -12.76 2.16
C GLY A 73 4.23 -13.27 1.74
N GLY A 74 4.37 -14.55 1.38
CA GLY A 74 5.61 -15.16 0.91
C GLY A 74 6.11 -14.55 -0.42
N ILE A 75 5.19 -14.30 -1.36
CA ILE A 75 5.47 -13.57 -2.59
C ILE A 75 5.98 -12.16 -2.26
N THR A 76 5.25 -11.43 -1.42
CA THR A 76 5.63 -10.07 -1.02
C THR A 76 6.99 -10.05 -0.34
N LEU A 77 7.29 -11.04 0.51
CA LEU A 77 8.59 -11.18 1.16
C LEU A 77 9.72 -11.33 0.14
N ALA A 78 9.57 -12.27 -0.80
CA ALA A 78 10.58 -12.54 -1.81
C ALA A 78 10.85 -11.31 -2.68
N VAL A 79 9.80 -10.62 -3.11
CA VAL A 79 9.90 -9.43 -3.96
C VAL A 79 10.42 -8.22 -3.19
N ALA A 80 9.95 -8.00 -1.97
CA ALA A 80 10.38 -6.86 -1.15
C ALA A 80 11.87 -6.92 -0.84
N GLY A 81 12.37 -8.07 -0.38
CA GLY A 81 13.78 -8.20 -0.04
C GLY A 81 14.71 -8.19 -1.26
N SER A 82 14.32 -8.89 -2.35
CA SER A 82 15.10 -8.86 -3.59
C SER A 82 15.05 -7.50 -4.28
N GLY A 83 13.87 -6.88 -4.34
CA GLY A 83 13.65 -5.56 -4.92
C GLY A 83 14.37 -4.46 -4.16
N LYS A 84 14.38 -4.50 -2.82
CA LYS A 84 15.18 -3.57 -2.01
C LYS A 84 16.67 -3.63 -2.34
N ARG A 85 17.24 -4.84 -2.33
CA ARG A 85 18.67 -5.03 -2.62
C ARG A 85 19.03 -4.64 -4.04
N LEU A 86 18.18 -5.01 -5.01
CA LEU A 86 18.36 -4.68 -6.42
C LEU A 86 18.24 -3.17 -6.68
N SER A 87 17.23 -2.53 -6.07
CA SER A 87 17.05 -1.08 -6.10
C SER A 87 18.29 -0.36 -5.61
N LYS A 88 18.84 -0.75 -4.45
CA LYS A 88 20.06 -0.15 -3.90
C LYS A 88 21.30 -0.32 -4.80
N LYS A 89 21.32 -1.36 -5.64
CA LYS A 89 22.44 -1.62 -6.57
C LYS A 89 22.33 -0.81 -7.86
N VAL A 90 21.12 -0.52 -8.32
CA VAL A 90 20.85 -0.04 -9.69
C VAL A 90 20.28 1.38 -9.72
N LEU A 91 19.64 1.79 -8.62
CA LEU A 91 19.09 3.12 -8.42
C LEU A 91 19.95 3.87 -7.41
N ASP A 92 20.25 5.12 -7.71
CA ASP A 92 21.11 5.98 -6.90
C ASP A 92 20.26 6.79 -5.90
N PHE A 93 19.47 6.09 -5.08
CA PHE A 93 18.41 6.74 -4.32
C PHE A 93 18.08 6.07 -2.96
N ASP A 94 17.92 6.90 -1.94
CA ASP A 94 17.47 6.60 -0.55
C ASP A 94 15.99 6.15 -0.45
N ALA A 95 15.31 5.86 -1.57
CA ALA A 95 13.84 5.64 -1.70
C ALA A 95 13.34 4.43 -0.91
N VAL A 96 14.28 3.55 -0.56
CA VAL A 96 14.04 2.27 0.10
C VAL A 96 14.52 2.28 1.56
N ASP A 97 15.41 3.22 1.93
CA ASP A 97 16.02 3.29 3.26
C ASP A 97 15.18 4.09 4.27
N GLY A 98 14.11 4.76 3.81
CA GLY A 98 13.21 5.57 4.65
C GLY A 98 12.22 4.80 5.53
N VAL A 99 12.02 3.50 5.32
CA VAL A 99 10.96 2.75 6.03
C VAL A 99 11.39 2.24 7.41
N LEU A 100 12.70 2.15 7.73
CA LEU A 100 13.17 1.52 8.99
C LEU A 100 14.46 2.11 9.64
N ARG A 101 14.88 3.35 9.36
CA ARG A 101 16.00 4.00 10.09
C ARG A 101 15.53 4.87 11.27
N THR A 102 16.31 4.85 12.35
CA THR A 102 15.92 5.18 13.74
C THR A 102 15.85 6.66 14.13
N LYS A 103 16.11 7.62 13.23
CA LYS A 103 15.92 9.06 13.53
C LYS A 103 15.22 9.79 12.37
N GLY A 104 14.10 10.45 12.65
CA GLY A 104 13.34 11.26 11.66
C GLY A 104 12.43 10.48 10.69
N ILE A 105 12.28 9.17 10.89
CA ILE A 105 11.43 8.29 10.08
C ILE A 105 9.98 8.74 10.01
N ARG A 106 9.42 9.17 11.14
CA ARG A 106 8.02 9.61 11.25
C ARG A 106 7.75 10.85 10.41
N ARG A 107 8.68 11.81 10.41
CA ARG A 107 8.61 13.01 9.57
C ARG A 107 8.69 12.67 8.08
N ARG A 108 9.54 11.73 7.68
CA ARG A 108 9.63 11.27 6.28
C ARG A 108 8.35 10.57 5.84
N ILE A 109 7.89 9.58 6.61
CA ILE A 109 6.63 8.85 6.36
C ILE A 109 5.46 9.82 6.21
N ARG A 110 5.39 10.88 7.02
CA ARG A 110 4.36 11.93 6.88
C ARG A 110 4.41 12.65 5.54
N TYR A 111 5.57 13.11 5.10
CA TYR A 111 5.67 13.76 3.80
C TYR A 111 5.37 12.80 2.66
N SER A 112 5.82 11.55 2.74
CA SER A 112 5.54 10.51 1.75
C SER A 112 4.04 10.20 1.68
N ALA A 113 3.39 10.01 2.84
CA ALA A 113 1.95 9.76 2.93
C ALA A 113 1.13 10.93 2.40
N PHE A 114 1.49 12.17 2.76
CA PHE A 114 0.83 13.37 2.26
C PHE A 114 0.99 13.55 0.75
N ARG A 115 2.23 13.40 0.23
CA ARG A 115 2.49 13.43 -1.22
C ARG A 115 1.69 12.35 -1.95
N GLY A 116 1.66 11.14 -1.40
CA GLY A 116 0.92 10.04 -1.95
C GLY A 116 -0.58 10.32 -1.99
N PHE A 117 -1.14 10.84 -0.90
CA PHE A 117 -2.53 11.25 -0.84
C PHE A 117 -2.88 12.33 -1.87
N CYS A 118 -2.07 13.38 -2.02
CA CYS A 118 -2.25 14.37 -3.09
C CYS A 118 -2.14 13.74 -4.48
N LEU A 119 -1.16 12.85 -4.69
CA LEU A 119 -0.98 12.14 -5.95
C LEU A 119 -2.18 11.25 -6.28
N ALA A 120 -2.84 10.65 -5.28
CA ALA A 120 -4.07 9.87 -5.49
C ALA A 120 -5.17 10.69 -6.17
N PHE A 121 -5.40 11.95 -5.75
CA PHE A 121 -6.38 12.83 -6.39
C PHE A 121 -6.00 13.21 -7.81
N ILE A 122 -4.70 13.40 -8.08
CA ILE A 122 -4.20 13.62 -9.44
C ILE A 122 -4.47 12.40 -10.31
N LEU A 123 -4.17 11.19 -9.82
CA LEU A 123 -4.41 9.94 -10.54
C LEU A 123 -5.91 9.70 -10.78
N LEU A 124 -6.76 9.98 -9.79
CA LEU A 124 -8.23 9.92 -9.93
C LEU A 124 -8.73 10.92 -10.97
N GLY A 125 -8.21 12.14 -10.98
CA GLY A 125 -8.55 13.16 -11.97
C GLY A 125 -8.16 12.74 -13.39
N ILE A 126 -6.95 12.18 -13.55
CA ILE A 126 -6.47 11.66 -14.83
C ILE A 126 -7.32 10.47 -15.29
N ALA A 127 -7.63 9.52 -14.41
CA ALA A 127 -8.48 8.37 -14.72
C ALA A 127 -9.89 8.83 -15.13
N THR A 128 -10.46 9.79 -14.39
CA THR A 128 -11.77 10.38 -14.71
C THR A 128 -11.76 11.06 -16.07
N LEU A 129 -10.77 11.92 -16.33
CA LEU A 129 -10.65 12.61 -17.62
C LEU A 129 -10.44 11.62 -18.77
N PHE A 130 -9.61 10.59 -18.56
CA PHE A 130 -9.36 9.54 -19.55
C PHE A 130 -10.67 8.85 -19.97
N TYR A 131 -11.52 8.49 -19.00
CA TYR A 131 -12.81 7.86 -19.31
C TYR A 131 -13.83 8.83 -19.88
N LEU A 132 -13.88 10.09 -19.45
CA LEU A 132 -14.76 11.11 -20.03
C LEU A 132 -14.44 11.34 -21.52
N VAL A 133 -13.16 11.51 -21.84
CA VAL A 133 -12.70 11.67 -23.23
C VAL A 133 -12.91 10.38 -24.01
N GLY A 134 -12.60 9.23 -23.40
CA GLY A 134 -12.81 7.92 -24.00
C GLY A 134 -14.27 7.67 -24.37
N SER A 135 -15.20 7.96 -23.47
CA SER A 135 -16.63 7.71 -23.69
C SER A 135 -17.20 8.65 -24.74
N GLU A 136 -16.80 9.92 -24.71
CA GLU A 136 -17.33 10.95 -25.62
C GLU A 136 -16.81 10.77 -27.06
N PHE A 137 -15.51 10.49 -27.23
CA PHE A 137 -14.87 10.55 -28.55
C PHE A 137 -14.48 9.18 -29.12
N PHE A 138 -14.32 8.14 -28.29
CA PHE A 138 -13.77 6.85 -28.70
C PHE A 138 -14.69 5.67 -28.45
N GLY A 139 -15.94 5.92 -28.03
CA GLY A 139 -16.91 4.87 -27.72
C GLY A 139 -16.48 3.96 -26.58
N VAL A 140 -15.62 4.46 -25.67
CA VAL A 140 -15.22 3.69 -24.49
C VAL A 140 -16.41 3.50 -23.59
N TRP A 141 -16.67 2.26 -23.21
CA TRP A 141 -17.70 1.94 -22.25
C TRP A 141 -17.26 0.80 -21.33
N MET A 142 -17.88 0.75 -20.16
CA MET A 142 -17.69 -0.30 -19.16
C MET A 142 -19.06 -0.78 -18.67
N PRO A 143 -19.27 -2.09 -18.45
CA PRO A 143 -20.51 -2.60 -17.92
C PRO A 143 -20.74 -2.12 -16.49
N GLU A 144 -22.02 -1.98 -16.13
CA GLU A 144 -22.44 -1.60 -14.77
C GLU A 144 -22.11 -2.68 -13.73
N GLU A 145 -21.87 -3.93 -14.17
CA GLU A 145 -21.32 -5.03 -13.37
C GLU A 145 -19.86 -4.75 -12.98
N SER A 146 -19.70 -3.78 -12.11
CA SER A 146 -18.41 -3.38 -11.64
C SER A 146 -17.89 -4.36 -10.58
N PRO A 147 -16.56 -4.58 -10.50
CA PRO A 147 -15.86 -5.14 -9.35
C PRO A 147 -16.40 -4.80 -7.96
N TYR A 148 -17.11 -3.67 -7.81
CA TYR A 148 -17.70 -3.15 -6.58
C TYR A 148 -18.91 -3.96 -6.06
N LEU A 149 -19.60 -4.74 -6.90
CA LEU A 149 -20.61 -5.69 -6.43
C LEU A 149 -19.99 -6.77 -5.53
N ARG A 150 -18.67 -7.00 -5.61
CA ARG A 150 -17.94 -7.90 -4.69
C ARG A 150 -17.90 -7.39 -3.24
N ALA A 151 -18.19 -6.10 -3.00
CA ALA A 151 -18.31 -5.56 -1.64
C ALA A 151 -19.64 -5.90 -0.98
N VAL A 152 -20.69 -6.16 -1.76
CA VAL A 152 -22.04 -6.44 -1.25
C VAL A 152 -22.10 -7.75 -0.43
N PRO A 153 -21.50 -8.87 -0.86
CA PRO A 153 -21.50 -10.11 -0.09
C PRO A 153 -20.36 -10.17 0.95
N THR A 154 -20.12 -9.06 1.68
CA THR A 154 -19.12 -9.00 2.76
C THR A 154 -19.75 -8.56 4.08
N TYR A 155 -19.09 -8.84 5.21
CA TYR A 155 -19.59 -8.38 6.53
C TYR A 155 -19.60 -6.86 6.61
N VAL A 156 -18.50 -6.23 6.20
CA VAL A 156 -18.32 -4.78 6.21
C VAL A 156 -17.80 -4.37 4.82
N PRO A 157 -18.69 -3.91 3.92
CA PRO A 157 -18.31 -3.46 2.58
C PRO A 157 -17.16 -2.44 2.59
N ALA A 158 -17.15 -1.50 3.54
CA ALA A 158 -16.10 -0.50 3.65
C ALA A 158 -14.71 -1.09 3.92
N LEU A 159 -14.63 -2.25 4.58
CA LEU A 159 -13.36 -2.91 4.91
C LEU A 159 -12.63 -3.43 3.67
N MET A 160 -13.32 -3.57 2.53
CA MET A 160 -12.66 -3.84 1.25
C MET A 160 -11.72 -2.72 0.79
N ALA A 161 -12.05 -1.46 1.10
CA ALA A 161 -11.17 -0.34 0.80
C ALA A 161 -9.82 -0.48 1.52
N LEU A 162 -9.83 -0.98 2.76
CA LEU A 162 -8.61 -1.26 3.52
C LEU A 162 -7.90 -2.52 3.02
N THR A 163 -8.64 -3.64 2.95
CA THR A 163 -8.06 -4.97 2.72
C THR A 163 -7.65 -5.17 1.27
N THR A 164 -8.58 -5.09 0.32
CA THR A 164 -8.29 -5.22 -1.11
C THR A 164 -7.44 -4.06 -1.61
N GLY A 165 -7.82 -2.82 -1.29
CA GLY A 165 -7.08 -1.63 -1.71
C GLY A 165 -5.64 -1.61 -1.19
N GLY A 166 -5.44 -1.96 0.08
CA GLY A 166 -4.12 -2.02 0.71
C GLY A 166 -3.27 -3.20 0.23
N THR A 167 -3.86 -4.38 0.06
CA THR A 167 -3.14 -5.54 -0.47
C THR A 167 -2.66 -5.28 -1.88
N ALA A 168 -3.52 -4.76 -2.76
CA ALA A 168 -3.16 -4.41 -4.13
C ALA A 168 -2.05 -3.36 -4.16
N ALA A 169 -2.19 -2.27 -3.39
CA ALA A 169 -1.17 -1.23 -3.33
C ALA A 169 0.19 -1.75 -2.85
N ILE A 170 0.25 -2.55 -1.78
CA ILE A 170 1.52 -3.10 -1.29
C ILE A 170 2.12 -4.08 -2.31
N ALA A 171 1.33 -5.04 -2.80
CA ALA A 171 1.82 -6.08 -3.69
C ALA A 171 2.28 -5.51 -5.03
N GLU A 172 1.46 -4.68 -5.66
CA GLU A 172 1.72 -4.16 -7.01
C GLU A 172 2.85 -3.13 -7.01
N GLU A 173 2.90 -2.20 -6.05
CA GLU A 173 4.03 -1.26 -5.98
C GLU A 173 5.34 -1.97 -5.64
N THR A 174 5.30 -3.02 -4.82
CA THR A 174 6.48 -3.84 -4.53
C THR A 174 6.96 -4.60 -5.76
N VAL A 175 6.04 -5.17 -6.55
CA VAL A 175 6.38 -5.91 -7.78
C VAL A 175 6.85 -4.99 -8.90
N PHE A 176 6.09 -3.95 -9.23
CA PHE A 176 6.36 -3.13 -10.41
C PHE A 176 7.39 -2.05 -10.11
N ARG A 177 7.31 -1.36 -8.96
CA ARG A 177 8.20 -0.23 -8.68
C ARG A 177 9.48 -0.69 -8.00
N LEU A 178 9.36 -1.39 -6.88
CA LEU A 178 10.52 -1.79 -6.09
C LEU A 178 11.35 -2.90 -6.75
N PHE A 179 10.75 -3.76 -7.57
CA PHE A 179 11.46 -4.87 -8.20
C PHE A 179 11.62 -4.72 -9.72
N SER A 180 10.52 -4.54 -10.46
CA SER A 180 10.56 -4.60 -11.93
C SER A 180 11.29 -3.42 -12.56
N ILE A 181 11.08 -2.18 -12.11
CA ILE A 181 11.84 -1.01 -12.61
C ILE A 181 13.37 -1.20 -12.42
N PRO A 182 13.90 -1.52 -11.23
CA PRO A 182 15.33 -1.79 -11.06
C PRO A 182 15.83 -2.96 -11.90
N LEU A 183 15.07 -4.04 -12.02
CA LEU A 183 15.43 -5.20 -12.84
C LEU A 183 15.56 -4.82 -14.31
N LEU A 184 14.54 -4.15 -14.86
CA LEU A 184 14.53 -3.69 -16.23
C LEU A 184 15.65 -2.67 -16.47
N LYS A 185 15.88 -1.72 -15.54
CA LYS A 185 17.01 -0.79 -15.63
C LYS A 185 18.35 -1.51 -15.60
N HIS A 186 18.49 -2.59 -14.81
CA HIS A 186 19.71 -3.37 -14.75
C HIS A 186 20.08 -3.98 -16.10
N TYR A 187 19.10 -4.46 -16.86
CA TYR A 187 19.34 -5.07 -18.18
C TYR A 187 19.37 -4.04 -19.32
N LEU A 188 18.40 -3.13 -19.35
CA LEU A 188 18.22 -2.17 -20.44
C LEU A 188 19.15 -0.96 -20.34
N LYS A 189 19.71 -0.71 -19.15
CA LYS A 189 20.53 0.47 -18.82
C LYS A 189 19.82 1.82 -19.06
N HIS A 190 18.51 1.82 -19.29
CA HIS A 190 17.72 3.01 -19.61
C HIS A 190 16.52 3.16 -18.67
N THR A 191 16.50 4.23 -17.86
CA THR A 191 15.48 4.44 -16.82
C THR A 191 14.08 4.63 -17.41
N VAL A 192 13.94 5.45 -18.45
CA VAL A 192 12.62 5.72 -19.07
C VAL A 192 12.01 4.43 -19.62
N LEU A 193 12.83 3.59 -20.26
CA LEU A 193 12.35 2.36 -20.87
C LEU A 193 11.95 1.35 -19.79
N ALA A 194 12.72 1.27 -18.70
CA ALA A 194 12.36 0.44 -17.55
C ALA A 194 11.03 0.86 -16.91
N VAL A 195 10.77 2.17 -16.78
CA VAL A 195 9.49 2.69 -16.27
C VAL A 195 8.34 2.35 -17.22
N VAL A 196 8.49 2.61 -18.51
CA VAL A 196 7.43 2.35 -19.51
C VAL A 196 7.11 0.86 -19.59
N LEU A 197 8.13 0.00 -19.70
CA LEU A 197 7.91 -1.45 -19.80
C LEU A 197 7.33 -2.03 -18.52
N SER A 198 7.80 -1.60 -17.34
CA SER A 198 7.19 -2.03 -16.08
C SER A 198 5.72 -1.64 -15.98
N SER A 199 5.37 -0.44 -16.45
CA SER A 199 4.00 0.09 -16.43
C SER A 199 3.10 -0.61 -17.45
N LEU A 200 3.65 -0.93 -18.61
CA LEU A 200 2.94 -1.70 -19.64
C LEU A 200 2.63 -3.12 -19.16
N ILE A 201 3.59 -3.80 -18.54
CA ILE A 201 3.37 -5.15 -17.96
C ILE A 201 2.29 -5.08 -16.87
N TRP A 202 2.29 -4.01 -16.06
CA TRP A 202 1.24 -3.78 -15.07
C TRP A 202 -0.13 -3.57 -15.72
N GLY A 203 -0.22 -2.75 -16.77
CA GLY A 203 -1.45 -2.52 -17.53
C GLY A 203 -1.98 -3.76 -18.24
N LEU A 204 -1.10 -4.61 -18.78
CA LEU A 204 -1.47 -5.90 -19.37
C LEU A 204 -2.13 -6.84 -18.34
N GLY A 205 -1.67 -6.80 -17.08
CA GLY A 205 -2.27 -7.54 -15.98
C GLY A 205 -3.70 -7.13 -15.62
N HIS A 206 -4.18 -5.99 -16.14
CA HIS A 206 -5.50 -5.42 -15.86
C HIS A 206 -6.53 -5.69 -16.96
N THR A 207 -6.19 -6.51 -17.97
CA THR A 207 -7.11 -6.91 -19.05
C THR A 207 -8.29 -7.77 -18.57
N THR A 208 -8.30 -8.20 -17.31
CA THR A 208 -9.39 -8.95 -16.67
C THR A 208 -10.60 -8.09 -16.31
N TYR A 209 -10.44 -6.76 -16.27
CA TYR A 209 -11.56 -5.84 -16.09
C TYR A 209 -12.22 -5.57 -17.44
N VAL A 210 -13.54 -5.77 -17.52
CA VAL A 210 -14.29 -5.55 -18.75
C VAL A 210 -14.39 -4.05 -19.01
N VAL A 211 -13.59 -3.56 -19.95
CA VAL A 211 -13.65 -2.21 -20.51
C VAL A 211 -13.50 -2.37 -22.01
N LEU A 212 -14.40 -1.77 -22.79
CA LEU A 212 -14.38 -1.87 -24.24
C LEU A 212 -14.05 -0.52 -24.89
N PRO A 213 -13.19 -0.51 -25.93
CA PRO A 213 -12.39 -1.63 -26.45
C PRO A 213 -11.38 -2.18 -25.44
N TRP A 214 -11.04 -3.47 -25.53
CA TRP A 214 -10.23 -4.19 -24.51
C TRP A 214 -8.86 -3.55 -24.22
N TYR A 215 -8.27 -2.86 -25.20
CA TYR A 215 -6.98 -2.20 -25.06
C TYR A 215 -7.06 -0.91 -24.22
N THR A 216 -8.25 -0.34 -24.02
CA THR A 216 -8.45 0.90 -23.27
C THR A 216 -7.89 0.80 -21.86
N ARG A 217 -8.15 -0.33 -21.18
CA ARG A 217 -7.65 -0.58 -19.83
C ARG A 217 -6.13 -0.69 -19.78
N ILE A 218 -5.52 -1.27 -20.82
CA ILE A 218 -4.05 -1.35 -20.92
C ILE A 218 -3.46 0.05 -21.01
N ILE A 219 -4.01 0.91 -21.88
CA ILE A 219 -3.53 2.27 -22.08
C ILE A 219 -3.66 3.08 -20.79
N GLU A 220 -4.85 3.09 -20.18
CA GLU A 220 -5.12 3.81 -18.93
C GLU A 220 -4.14 3.41 -17.83
N VAL A 221 -4.07 2.11 -17.50
CA VAL A 221 -3.25 1.61 -16.40
C VAL A 221 -1.77 1.78 -16.70
N THR A 222 -1.36 1.73 -17.96
CA THR A 222 0.03 2.06 -18.35
C THR A 222 0.35 3.53 -18.08
N ILE A 223 -0.55 4.47 -18.41
CA ILE A 223 -0.37 5.90 -18.13
C ILE A 223 -0.26 6.15 -16.63
N LEU A 224 -1.22 5.66 -15.84
CA LEU A 224 -1.17 5.72 -14.37
C LEU A 224 0.11 5.08 -13.85
N GLY A 225 0.54 4.00 -14.52
CA GLY A 225 1.70 3.25 -14.14
C GLY A 225 3.01 4.02 -14.29
N ILE A 226 3.13 4.76 -15.39
CA ILE A 226 4.26 5.63 -15.69
C ILE A 226 4.34 6.76 -14.66
N ILE A 227 3.19 7.37 -14.31
CA ILE A 227 3.13 8.43 -13.30
C ILE A 227 3.60 7.90 -11.94
N LEU A 228 3.10 6.75 -11.50
CA LEU A 228 3.55 6.09 -10.27
C LEU A 228 5.03 5.70 -10.36
N GLY A 229 5.51 5.21 -11.52
CA GLY A 229 6.92 4.87 -11.72
C GLY A 229 7.84 6.08 -11.54
N TRP A 230 7.49 7.23 -12.09
CA TRP A 230 8.24 8.47 -11.89
C TRP A 230 8.13 9.01 -10.46
N ALA A 231 6.94 8.93 -9.84
CA ALA A 231 6.75 9.31 -8.45
C ALA A 231 7.61 8.44 -7.50
N PHE A 232 7.72 7.14 -7.79
CA PHE A 232 8.61 6.23 -7.06
C PHE A 232 10.08 6.65 -7.17
N LEU A 233 10.56 6.92 -8.39
CA LEU A 233 11.93 7.36 -8.62
C LEU A 233 12.22 8.75 -8.01
N ARG A 234 11.22 9.62 -7.92
CA ARG A 234 11.35 10.99 -7.42
C ARG A 234 11.23 11.11 -5.90
N TYR A 235 10.42 10.26 -5.28
CA TYR A 235 10.05 10.35 -3.86
C TYR A 235 10.46 9.11 -3.08
N ASP A 236 9.65 8.05 -3.09
CA ASP A 236 9.90 6.79 -2.37
C ASP A 236 8.74 5.79 -2.59
N LEU A 237 8.93 4.56 -2.10
CA LEU A 237 7.91 3.52 -2.16
C LEU A 237 6.65 3.85 -1.33
N VAL A 238 6.81 4.50 -0.17
CA VAL A 238 5.68 4.83 0.71
C VAL A 238 4.71 5.80 0.03
N THR A 239 5.24 6.74 -0.75
CA THR A 239 4.49 7.72 -1.53
C THR A 239 3.59 7.02 -2.54
N VAL A 240 4.14 6.09 -3.32
CA VAL A 240 3.35 5.38 -4.36
C VAL A 240 2.39 4.35 -3.76
N ILE A 241 2.76 3.66 -2.68
CA ILE A 241 1.83 2.80 -1.93
C ILE A 241 0.67 3.64 -1.38
N SER A 242 0.95 4.80 -0.80
CA SER A 242 -0.10 5.68 -0.25
C SER A 242 -1.00 6.22 -1.36
N ALA A 243 -0.42 6.63 -2.50
CA ALA A 243 -1.20 7.10 -3.65
C ALA A 243 -2.13 6.03 -4.21
N HIS A 244 -1.58 4.85 -4.47
CA HIS A 244 -2.33 3.72 -5.01
C HIS A 244 -3.39 3.23 -4.01
N PHE A 245 -3.06 3.12 -2.73
CA PHE A 245 -4.01 2.78 -1.68
C PHE A 245 -5.19 3.76 -1.61
N SER A 246 -4.89 5.06 -1.51
CA SER A 246 -5.92 6.10 -1.41
C SER A 246 -6.80 6.14 -2.66
N MET A 247 -6.22 5.98 -3.86
CA MET A 247 -6.98 5.85 -5.11
C MET A 247 -7.92 4.65 -5.08
N ASN A 248 -7.42 3.46 -4.70
CA ASN A 248 -8.23 2.25 -4.62
C ASN A 248 -9.38 2.39 -3.61
N ALA A 249 -9.11 2.96 -2.44
CA ALA A 249 -10.11 3.16 -1.40
C ALA A 249 -11.24 4.11 -1.87
N VAL A 250 -10.89 5.18 -2.60
CA VAL A 250 -11.88 6.08 -3.20
C VAL A 250 -12.68 5.37 -4.29
N LEU A 251 -12.01 4.66 -5.20
CA LEU A 251 -12.68 3.92 -6.28
C LEU A 251 -13.65 2.86 -5.74
N ILE A 252 -13.31 2.19 -4.64
CA ILE A 252 -14.20 1.23 -3.96
C ILE A 252 -15.37 1.94 -3.28
N GLY A 253 -15.12 3.07 -2.60
CA GLY A 253 -16.12 3.77 -1.80
C GLY A 253 -17.13 4.60 -2.60
N ALA A 254 -16.70 5.23 -3.69
CA ALA A 254 -17.52 6.19 -4.45
C ALA A 254 -18.83 5.59 -4.99
N PRO A 255 -18.85 4.38 -5.60
CA PRO A 255 -20.10 3.73 -6.04
C PRO A 255 -21.09 3.49 -4.90
N MET A 256 -20.58 3.20 -3.69
CA MET A 256 -21.42 2.91 -2.53
C MET A 256 -22.12 4.17 -2.00
N LEU A 257 -21.52 5.35 -2.21
CA LEU A 257 -22.16 6.65 -1.93
C LEU A 257 -23.37 6.91 -2.84
N LEU A 258 -23.33 6.36 -4.06
CA LEU A 258 -24.39 6.49 -5.06
C LEU A 258 -25.46 5.40 -4.94
N ALA A 259 -25.26 4.40 -4.07
CA ALA A 259 -26.19 3.29 -3.91
C ALA A 259 -27.54 3.71 -3.29
N GLY A 260 -28.59 2.93 -3.54
CA GLY A 260 -29.95 3.22 -3.06
C GLY A 260 -30.16 3.06 -1.54
N THR A 261 -29.28 2.36 -0.82
CA THR A 261 -29.47 2.03 0.60
C THR A 261 -28.57 2.86 1.53
N THR A 262 -29.09 3.29 2.67
CA THR A 262 -28.33 4.03 3.69
C THR A 262 -27.12 3.24 4.19
N TRP A 263 -27.24 1.92 4.32
CA TRP A 263 -26.14 1.03 4.71
C TRP A 263 -24.94 1.14 3.78
N LEU A 264 -25.15 1.10 2.46
CA LEU A 264 -24.07 1.22 1.49
C LEU A 264 -23.51 2.64 1.46
N LYS A 265 -24.35 3.67 1.59
CA LYS A 265 -23.89 5.06 1.68
C LYS A 265 -22.96 5.29 2.87
N LEU A 266 -23.33 4.78 4.06
CA LEU A 266 -22.48 4.86 5.26
C LEU A 266 -21.14 4.16 5.04
N ASN A 267 -21.16 2.96 4.45
CA ASN A 267 -19.91 2.26 4.13
C ASN A 267 -19.07 3.00 3.08
N GLY A 268 -19.69 3.68 2.11
CA GLY A 268 -19.01 4.55 1.16
C GLY A 268 -18.27 5.69 1.86
N VAL A 269 -18.93 6.37 2.81
CA VAL A 269 -18.29 7.42 3.63
C VAL A 269 -17.10 6.86 4.42
N ILE A 270 -17.27 5.68 5.04
CA ILE A 270 -16.18 5.01 5.76
C ILE A 270 -15.02 4.68 4.83
N SER A 271 -15.27 4.24 3.59
CA SER A 271 -14.21 4.00 2.60
C SER A 271 -13.44 5.27 2.22
N ILE A 272 -14.10 6.43 2.12
CA ILE A 272 -13.42 7.72 1.89
C ILE A 272 -12.56 8.12 3.09
N ILE A 273 -13.03 7.86 4.32
CA ILE A 273 -12.22 8.07 5.53
C ILE A 273 -11.00 7.13 5.51
N ILE A 274 -11.21 5.85 5.14
CA ILE A 274 -10.13 4.85 4.99
C ILE A 274 -9.09 5.33 3.97
N ALA A 275 -9.49 5.96 2.86
CA ALA A 275 -8.57 6.50 1.88
C ALA A 275 -7.58 7.53 2.48
N SER A 276 -7.97 8.19 3.56
CA SER A 276 -7.14 9.19 4.26
C SER A 276 -6.19 8.57 5.31
N LEU A 277 -6.26 7.26 5.57
CA LEU A 277 -5.47 6.59 6.61
C LEU A 277 -3.96 6.85 6.54
N PRO A 278 -3.28 6.85 5.37
CA PRO A 278 -1.84 7.13 5.34
C PRO A 278 -1.52 8.49 5.97
N VAL A 279 -2.33 9.50 5.68
CA VAL A 279 -2.18 10.84 6.24
C VAL A 279 -2.53 10.85 7.73
N LEU A 280 -3.67 10.27 8.11
CA LEU A 280 -4.14 10.22 9.51
C LEU A 280 -3.13 9.52 10.43
N ILE A 281 -2.63 8.34 10.03
CA ILE A 281 -1.62 7.59 10.79
C ILE A 281 -0.33 8.40 10.90
N SER A 282 0.10 9.07 9.83
CA SER A 282 1.31 9.87 9.88
C SER A 282 1.18 11.13 10.74
N ALA A 283 -0.02 11.72 10.79
CA ALA A 283 -0.35 12.88 11.61
C ALA A 283 -0.41 12.53 13.10
N THR A 284 -1.03 11.40 13.48
CA THR A 284 -1.09 10.93 14.87
C THR A 284 0.30 10.58 15.41
N LEU A 285 1.13 9.90 14.61
CA LEU A 285 2.52 9.62 14.96
C LEU A 285 3.34 10.89 15.20
N SER A 286 3.03 11.97 14.47
CA SER A 286 3.68 13.27 14.62
C SER A 286 3.18 14.04 15.85
N ALA A 287 1.89 13.97 16.15
CA ALA A 287 1.32 14.60 17.35
C ALA A 287 1.86 13.94 18.63
N TYR A 288 1.97 12.61 18.64
CA TYR A 288 2.59 11.87 19.73
C TYR A 288 4.06 12.27 19.95
N GLU A 289 4.82 12.55 18.88
CA GLU A 289 6.20 13.03 18.99
C GLU A 289 6.31 14.47 19.52
N LYS A 290 5.33 15.33 19.19
CA LYS A 290 5.34 16.73 19.65
C LYS A 290 4.84 16.90 21.08
N TYR A 291 3.91 16.05 21.52
CA TYR A 291 3.16 16.24 22.77
C TYR A 291 3.22 15.05 23.74
N GLY A 292 3.65 13.87 23.28
CA GLY A 292 3.61 12.62 24.05
C GLY A 292 4.98 12.10 24.52
N THR A 293 6.08 12.69 24.06
CA THR A 293 7.40 12.44 24.66
C THR A 293 7.59 13.36 25.86
N PRO A 294 7.80 12.84 27.08
CA PRO A 294 8.23 13.65 28.20
C PRO A 294 9.46 14.46 27.77
N PRO A 295 9.56 15.76 28.11
CA PRO A 295 10.77 16.53 27.83
C PRO A 295 11.98 15.80 28.40
N ASP A 296 13.08 15.77 27.66
CA ASP A 296 14.34 15.23 28.16
C ASP A 296 14.60 15.86 29.54
N PRO A 297 14.93 15.05 30.56
CA PRO A 297 15.24 15.59 31.88
C PRO A 297 16.34 16.64 31.74
N ASP A 298 16.12 17.81 32.36
CA ASP A 298 17.05 18.94 32.29
C ASP A 298 18.47 18.42 32.57
N PRO A 299 19.44 18.61 31.67
CA PRO A 299 20.83 18.19 31.88
C PRO A 299 21.38 18.67 33.22
N ARG A 300 20.95 19.85 33.69
CA ARG A 300 21.35 20.39 35.00
C ARG A 300 20.72 19.64 36.18
N ALA A 301 19.53 19.08 36.00
CA ALA A 301 18.86 18.26 37.00
C ALA A 301 19.49 16.85 37.07
N LEU A 302 19.95 16.31 35.94
CA LEU A 302 20.73 15.06 35.88
C LEU A 302 22.11 15.25 36.51
N ASP A 303 22.81 16.33 36.18
CA ASP A 303 24.12 16.66 36.75
C ASP A 303 24.02 16.87 38.27
N ALA A 304 23.01 17.61 38.76
CA ALA A 304 22.80 17.83 40.19
C ALA A 304 22.43 16.54 40.96
N PHE A 305 21.74 15.60 40.31
CA PHE A 305 21.40 14.30 40.89
C PHE A 305 22.62 13.36 40.93
N GLN A 306 23.45 13.37 39.87
CA GLN A 306 24.66 12.56 39.78
C GLN A 306 25.83 13.12 40.61
N SER A 307 25.93 14.44 40.76
CA SER A 307 27.01 15.09 41.48
C SER A 307 26.81 15.12 43.01
N GLY A 308 25.67 14.65 43.53
CA GLY A 308 25.36 14.64 44.96
C GLY A 308 25.44 16.03 45.63
N ALA A 309 25.39 17.11 44.85
CA ALA A 309 25.71 18.44 45.37
C ALA A 309 24.53 18.98 46.19
N PRO A 310 24.74 19.35 47.47
CA PRO A 310 23.68 19.94 48.26
C PRO A 310 23.31 21.30 47.70
N LYS A 311 22.01 21.55 47.53
CA LYS A 311 21.45 22.84 47.09
C LYS A 311 22.00 23.95 47.97
N THR A 312 22.95 24.74 47.45
CA THR A 312 23.41 25.94 48.14
C THR A 312 22.26 26.95 48.13
N ARG A 313 21.73 27.19 49.33
CA ARG A 313 20.72 28.20 49.63
C ARG A 313 21.28 29.55 49.19
N ARG A 314 20.68 30.21 48.19
CA ARG A 314 20.93 31.63 47.94
C ARG A 314 20.45 32.41 49.16
N SER A 315 21.38 32.99 49.92
CA SER A 315 21.10 34.06 50.85
C SER A 315 20.55 35.26 50.07
N ARG A 316 19.45 35.80 50.56
CA ARG A 316 19.04 37.17 50.23
C ARG A 316 20.03 38.11 50.89
N GLU A 317 20.62 39.02 50.14
CA GLU A 317 21.19 40.25 50.69
C GLU A 317 20.61 41.45 49.94
N SER A 318 20.05 42.35 50.77
CA SER A 318 19.56 43.73 50.59
C SER A 318 18.88 44.12 49.28
#